data_AF-D9WJ67-F1
#
_entry.id   AF-D9WJ67-F1
#
_cell.length_a   1.000
_cell.length_b   1.000
_cell.length_c   1.000
_cell.angle_alpha   90.00
_cell.angle_beta   90.00
_cell.angle_gamma   90.00
#
_symmetry.space_group_name_H-M   'P 1'
#
loop_
_entity.id
_entity.type
_entity.pdbx_description
1 polymer ?
#
loop_
_entity_poly.entity_id
_entity_poly.type
_entity_poly.pdbx_seq_one_letter_code
_entity_poly.pdbx_strand_id
1 'polypeptide(L)'
;MPRLIARRTRGPLFLTDRNAPAGTPTRDVCPQTGRARLSYRRAEEIFEENTRLLANPLASPDDIEDLDGWTLHRLRHSALTHDAEDGTSTPMLLARSRHASVRSLERYARPGVDSVARHVAERDPFGAHLGHTPTWCRLVRAGRGRPSGRHSPPSTPDPRGTARYGGRPR
;
A
#
# COMPACT_ATOMS: atom_id res chain seq x y z
N MET A 1 16.55 3.22 -12.63
CA MET A 1 17.29 2.62 -11.49
C MET A 1 18.52 1.78 -11.84
N PRO A 2 18.63 1.04 -12.98
CA PRO A 2 19.78 0.15 -13.21
C PRO A 2 21.14 0.86 -13.18
N ARG A 3 21.21 2.09 -13.70
CA ARG A 3 22.45 2.89 -13.74
C ARG A 3 22.96 3.29 -12.35
N LEU A 4 22.06 3.58 -11.40
CA LEU A 4 22.41 3.95 -10.02
C LEU A 4 22.75 2.72 -9.15
N ILE A 5 22.17 1.56 -9.46
CA ILE A 5 22.38 0.34 -8.69
C ILE A 5 23.69 -0.35 -9.10
N ALA A 6 24.13 -0.26 -10.36
CA ALA A 6 25.42 -0.79 -10.84
C ALA A 6 25.71 -2.24 -10.36
N ARG A 7 24.68 -3.10 -10.31
CA ARG A 7 24.70 -4.48 -9.76
C ARG A 7 25.02 -4.61 -8.26
N ARG A 8 24.95 -3.53 -7.50
CA ARG A 8 25.09 -3.60 -6.04
C ARG A 8 23.93 -4.37 -5.43
N THR A 9 24.30 -5.30 -4.55
CA THR A 9 23.37 -6.08 -3.73
C THR A 9 23.44 -5.72 -2.25
N ARG A 10 24.43 -4.94 -1.82
CA ARG A 10 24.63 -4.55 -0.42
C ARG A 10 25.35 -3.20 -0.27
N GLY A 11 25.15 -2.56 0.88
CA GLY A 11 25.77 -1.29 1.25
C GLY A 11 25.08 -0.06 0.66
N PRO A 12 25.58 1.15 0.98
CA PRO A 12 25.01 2.40 0.47
C PRO A 12 25.19 2.55 -1.05
N LEU A 13 24.16 3.08 -1.72
CA LEU A 13 24.18 3.31 -3.17
C LEU A 13 24.94 4.59 -3.54
N PHE A 14 24.64 5.70 -2.86
CA PHE A 14 25.24 7.01 -3.08
C PHE A 14 26.52 7.14 -2.26
N LEU A 15 27.67 7.16 -2.93
CA LEU A 15 28.98 7.18 -2.31
C LEU A 15 29.78 8.41 -2.70
N THR A 16 30.67 8.83 -1.82
CA THR A 16 31.70 9.82 -2.12
C THR A 16 32.71 9.24 -3.11
N ASP A 17 33.41 10.09 -3.85
CA ASP A 17 34.53 9.65 -4.69
C ASP A 17 35.75 9.24 -3.86
N ARG A 18 35.92 9.88 -2.70
CA ARG A 18 37.00 9.63 -1.75
C ARG A 18 36.67 8.47 -0.81
N ASN A 19 37.71 7.84 -0.27
CA ASN A 19 37.58 6.80 0.76
C ASN A 19 37.04 7.39 2.06
N ALA A 20 36.35 6.54 2.84
CA ALA A 20 35.81 6.94 4.12
C ALA A 20 36.95 7.31 5.10
N PRO A 21 36.86 8.49 5.76
CA PRO A 21 37.78 8.83 6.84
C PRO A 21 37.73 7.81 7.97
N ALA A 22 38.84 7.69 8.70
CA ALA A 22 38.89 6.88 9.92
C ALA A 22 37.82 7.36 10.92
N GLY A 23 37.08 6.42 11.52
CA GLY A 23 35.97 6.72 12.43
C GLY A 23 34.59 6.88 11.78
N THR A 24 34.48 6.80 10.45
CA THR A 24 33.17 6.74 9.79
C THR A 24 32.39 5.51 10.26
N PRO A 25 31.11 5.64 10.69
CA PRO A 25 30.31 4.50 11.12
C PRO A 25 30.26 3.42 10.05
N THR A 26 30.42 2.14 10.44
CA THR A 26 30.47 1.01 9.50
C THR A 26 29.25 0.93 8.58
N ARG A 27 28.07 1.33 9.07
CA ARG A 27 26.82 1.40 8.28
C ARG A 27 26.87 2.42 7.13
N ASP A 28 27.73 3.43 7.24
CA ASP A 28 27.90 4.52 6.29
C ASP A 28 29.15 4.31 5.42
N VAL A 29 29.80 3.14 5.50
CA VAL A 29 30.92 2.74 4.64
C VAL A 29 30.49 1.61 3.72
N CYS A 30 30.81 1.72 2.42
CA CYS A 30 30.58 0.64 1.47
C CYS A 30 31.59 -0.50 1.71
N PRO A 31 31.13 -1.74 2.00
CA PRO A 31 32.04 -2.85 2.28
C PRO A 31 32.84 -3.32 1.06
N GLN A 32 32.40 -2.96 -0.15
CA GLN A 32 33.07 -3.35 -1.39
C GLN A 32 34.12 -2.33 -1.84
N THR A 33 33.90 -1.04 -1.59
CA THR A 33 34.76 0.03 -2.13
C THR A 33 35.48 0.84 -1.06
N GLY A 34 35.15 0.70 0.22
CA GLY A 34 35.71 1.49 1.32
C GLY A 34 35.31 2.98 1.31
N ARG A 35 34.39 3.37 0.45
CA ARG A 35 33.93 4.77 0.29
C ARG A 35 32.80 5.08 1.27
N ALA A 36 32.73 6.33 1.71
CA ALA A 36 31.67 6.79 2.58
C ALA A 36 30.38 7.02 1.80
N ARG A 37 29.25 6.90 2.50
CA ARG A 37 27.92 7.30 2.04
C ARG A 37 27.89 8.83 1.86
N LEU A 38 27.26 9.30 0.79
CA LEU A 38 26.97 10.72 0.61
C LEU A 38 25.98 11.24 1.66
N SER A 39 26.06 12.54 1.94
CA SER A 39 25.02 13.21 2.72
C SER A 39 23.66 13.05 2.05
N TYR A 40 22.58 13.07 2.84
CA TYR A 40 21.22 12.90 2.31
C TYR A 40 20.91 13.95 1.23
N ARG A 41 21.24 15.21 1.48
CA ARG A 41 21.04 16.32 0.53
C ARG A 41 21.74 16.06 -0.81
N ARG A 42 23.03 15.71 -0.79
CA ARG A 42 23.76 15.48 -2.05
C ARG A 42 23.27 14.23 -2.78
N ALA A 43 22.90 13.19 -2.04
CA ALA A 43 22.30 12.00 -2.62
C ALA A 43 20.94 12.31 -3.26
N GLU A 44 20.15 13.21 -2.67
CA GLU A 44 18.86 13.65 -3.19
C GLU A 44 19.03 14.46 -4.48
N GLU A 45 19.93 15.45 -4.51
CA GLU A 45 20.26 16.22 -5.72
C GLU A 45 20.64 15.29 -6.89
N ILE A 46 21.59 14.37 -6.67
CA ILE A 46 22.02 13.41 -7.70
C ILE A 46 20.87 12.50 -8.14
N PHE A 47 20.03 12.06 -7.20
CA PHE A 47 18.91 11.18 -7.51
C PHE A 47 17.83 11.89 -8.34
N GLU A 48 17.47 13.12 -7.97
CA GLU A 48 16.52 13.95 -8.70
C GLU A 48 17.02 14.21 -10.12
N GLU A 49 18.24 14.73 -10.27
CA GLU A 49 18.87 15.00 -11.58
C GLU A 49 18.83 13.76 -12.50
N ASN A 50 19.19 12.58 -11.97
CA ASN A 50 19.26 11.34 -12.74
C ASN A 50 17.89 10.71 -13.03
N THR A 51 16.81 11.23 -12.44
CA THR A 51 15.46 10.70 -12.61
C THR A 51 14.50 11.65 -13.32
N ARG A 52 14.90 12.88 -13.68
CA ARG A 52 14.07 13.86 -14.40
C ARG A 52 13.33 13.27 -15.60
N LEU A 53 14.04 12.61 -16.51
CA LEU A 53 13.44 11.96 -17.69
C LEU A 53 12.52 10.80 -17.34
N LEU A 54 12.82 10.05 -16.27
CA LEU A 54 11.99 8.93 -15.82
C LEU A 54 10.72 9.41 -15.12
N ALA A 55 10.80 10.56 -14.43
CA ALA A 55 9.68 11.19 -13.76
C ALA A 55 8.73 11.88 -14.73
N ASN A 56 9.26 12.36 -15.87
CA ASN A 56 8.54 13.14 -16.87
C ASN A 56 8.63 12.47 -18.25
N PRO A 57 7.86 11.38 -18.49
CA PRO A 57 8.01 10.57 -19.69
C PRO A 57 7.61 11.26 -21.01
N LEU A 58 6.93 12.41 -20.93
CA LEU A 58 6.48 13.18 -22.08
C LEU A 58 7.38 14.40 -22.37
N ALA A 59 8.43 14.63 -21.58
CA ALA A 59 9.30 15.78 -21.76
C ALA A 59 10.28 15.61 -22.93
N SER A 60 10.53 16.71 -23.65
CA SER A 60 11.63 16.78 -24.63
C SER A 60 12.98 16.85 -23.91
N PRO A 61 14.07 16.34 -24.51
CA PRO A 61 15.42 16.52 -23.96
C PRO A 61 15.82 17.98 -23.74
N ASP A 62 15.26 18.90 -24.53
CA ASP A 62 15.57 20.33 -24.45
C ASP A 62 15.01 21.00 -23.18
N ASP A 63 13.97 20.41 -22.57
CA ASP A 63 13.31 20.96 -21.39
C ASP A 63 13.83 20.33 -20.07
N ILE A 64 14.80 19.42 -20.13
CA ILE A 64 15.21 18.60 -18.97
C ILE A 64 15.69 19.44 -17.79
N GLU A 65 16.41 20.54 -18.04
CA GLU A 65 17.10 21.29 -16.99
C GLU A 65 16.14 21.86 -15.94
N ASP A 66 14.92 22.23 -16.36
CA ASP A 66 13.88 22.82 -15.51
C ASP A 66 12.91 21.80 -14.90
N LEU A 67 13.11 20.50 -15.14
CA LEU A 67 12.22 19.45 -14.63
C LEU A 67 12.62 18.95 -13.25
N ASP A 68 11.62 18.61 -12.45
CA ASP A 68 11.82 17.90 -11.20
C ASP A 68 11.94 16.38 -11.43
N GLY A 69 12.88 15.78 -10.72
CA GLY A 69 13.03 14.33 -10.65
C GLY A 69 12.16 13.68 -9.57
N TRP A 70 12.35 12.38 -9.37
CA TRP A 70 11.86 11.74 -8.15
C TRP A 70 12.78 12.08 -6.98
N THR A 71 12.20 12.22 -5.79
CA THR A 71 12.94 12.54 -4.57
C THR A 71 13.23 11.30 -3.74
N LEU A 72 14.26 11.35 -2.88
CA LEU A 72 14.53 10.27 -1.93
C LEU A 72 13.41 10.14 -0.88
N HIS A 73 12.73 11.25 -0.59
CA HIS A 73 11.52 11.23 0.24
C HIS A 73 10.42 10.37 -0.40
N ARG A 74 10.15 10.56 -1.70
CA ARG A 74 9.16 9.77 -2.44
C ARG A 74 9.54 8.30 -2.48
N LEU A 75 10.83 8.00 -2.69
CA LEU A 75 11.34 6.63 -2.65
C LEU A 75 11.13 5.99 -1.26
N ARG A 76 11.41 6.72 -0.17
CA ARG A 76 11.17 6.25 1.19
C ARG A 76 9.69 6.01 1.45
N HIS A 77 8.81 6.88 0.95
CA HIS A 77 7.37 6.71 1.07
C HIS A 77 6.91 5.42 0.40
N SER A 78 7.26 5.20 -0.87
CA SER A 78 6.93 3.97 -1.60
C SER A 78 7.50 2.72 -0.94
N ALA A 79 8.74 2.77 -0.45
CA ALA A 79 9.36 1.63 0.22
C ALA A 79 8.58 1.22 1.48
N LEU A 80 8.18 2.18 2.33
CA LEU A 80 7.41 1.87 3.54
C LEU A 80 6.00 1.37 3.24
N THR A 81 5.36 1.88 2.18
CA THR A 81 4.06 1.37 1.73
C THR A 81 4.18 -0.08 1.26
N HIS A 82 5.17 -0.40 0.43
CA HIS A 82 5.38 -1.79 -0.02
C HIS A 82 5.76 -2.73 1.12
N ASP A 83 6.64 -2.32 2.03
CA ASP A 83 6.97 -3.13 3.21
C ASP A 83 5.71 -3.46 4.03
N ALA A 84 4.80 -2.50 4.16
CA ALA A 84 3.54 -2.71 4.85
C ALA A 84 2.63 -3.65 4.07
N GLU A 85 2.46 -3.43 2.76
CA GLU A 85 1.67 -4.29 1.86
C GLU A 85 2.15 -5.75 1.95
N ASP A 86 3.46 -5.97 2.02
CA ASP A 86 4.10 -7.28 2.17
C ASP A 86 3.85 -7.94 3.54
N GLY A 87 3.37 -7.19 4.54
CA GLY A 87 3.03 -7.67 5.87
C GLY A 87 4.01 -7.34 6.97
N THR A 88 4.93 -6.40 6.73
CA THR A 88 5.85 -5.98 7.78
C THR A 88 5.05 -5.42 8.96
N SER A 89 5.31 -5.95 10.15
CA SER A 89 4.60 -5.53 11.36
C SER A 89 4.86 -4.06 11.69
N THR A 90 3.88 -3.39 12.28
CA THR A 90 3.99 -1.99 12.74
C THR A 90 5.25 -1.70 13.58
N PRO A 91 5.66 -2.53 14.57
CA PRO A 91 6.89 -2.27 15.32
C PRO A 91 8.16 -2.35 14.44
N MET A 92 8.19 -3.25 13.45
CA MET A 92 9.32 -3.33 12.51
C MET A 92 9.34 -2.13 11.56
N LEU A 93 8.18 -1.70 11.06
CA LEU A 93 8.05 -0.47 10.27
C LEU A 93 8.52 0.75 11.07
N LEU A 94 8.18 0.83 12.36
CA LEU A 94 8.59 1.93 13.24
C LEU A 94 10.11 1.96 13.43
N ALA A 95 10.73 0.81 13.74
CA ALA A 95 12.17 0.68 13.89
C ALA A 95 12.93 1.01 12.60
N ARG A 96 12.48 0.48 11.45
CA ARG A 96 13.09 0.71 10.13
C ARG A 96 12.98 2.17 9.69
N SER A 97 11.82 2.78 9.90
CA SER A 97 11.53 4.13 9.44
C SER A 97 12.07 5.21 10.38
N ARG A 98 12.40 4.91 11.64
CA ARG A 98 12.74 5.92 12.66
C ARG A 98 11.63 6.95 12.90
N HIS A 99 10.36 6.56 12.69
CA HIS A 99 9.22 7.34 13.14
C HIS A 99 9.19 7.38 14.67
N ALA A 100 9.02 8.56 15.26
CA ALA A 100 9.04 8.74 16.71
C ALA A 100 7.81 8.13 17.41
N SER A 101 6.73 7.91 16.67
CA SER A 101 5.48 7.36 17.19
C SER A 101 4.70 6.59 16.13
N VAL A 102 3.85 5.67 16.59
CA VAL A 102 2.89 4.95 15.73
C VAL A 102 1.99 5.94 15.00
N ARG A 103 1.56 7.02 15.67
CA ARG A 103 0.74 8.07 15.06
C ARG A 103 1.35 8.65 13.79
N SER A 104 2.66 8.91 13.81
CA SER A 104 3.37 9.41 12.62
C SER A 104 3.55 8.35 11.51
N LEU A 105 3.42 7.07 11.85
CA LEU A 105 3.54 5.91 10.97
C LEU A 105 2.19 5.45 10.40
N GLU A 106 1.06 5.82 11.02
CA GLU A 106 -0.31 5.34 10.70
C GLU A 106 -0.62 5.31 9.20
N ARG A 107 -0.12 6.30 8.43
CA ARG A 107 -0.22 6.36 6.97
C ARG A 107 0.22 5.07 6.27
N TYR A 108 1.26 4.41 6.79
CA TYR A 108 1.86 3.21 6.21
C TYR A 108 1.34 1.91 6.82
N ALA A 109 0.66 1.94 7.96
CA ALA A 109 0.27 0.72 8.68
C ALA A 109 -0.95 0.02 8.05
N ARG A 110 -0.84 -0.36 6.77
CA ARG A 110 -1.91 -0.96 5.95
C ARG A 110 -1.38 -2.23 5.26
N PRO A 111 -1.52 -3.40 5.87
CA PRO A 111 -1.09 -4.64 5.25
C PRO A 111 -1.97 -5.01 4.05
N GLY A 112 -1.37 -5.64 3.05
CA GLY A 112 -2.07 -6.12 1.87
C GLY A 112 -2.97 -7.31 2.19
N VAL A 113 -4.04 -7.48 1.40
CA VAL A 113 -5.02 -8.56 1.61
C VAL A 113 -4.39 -9.96 1.58
N ASP A 114 -3.42 -10.18 0.70
CA ASP A 114 -2.72 -11.47 0.57
C ASP A 114 -1.81 -11.74 1.78
N SER A 115 -1.19 -10.69 2.31
CA SER A 115 -0.37 -10.79 3.51
C SER A 115 -1.20 -11.14 4.74
N VAL A 116 -2.37 -10.50 4.89
CA VAL A 116 -3.34 -10.84 5.95
C VAL A 116 -3.83 -12.28 5.79
N ALA A 117 -4.18 -12.70 4.57
CA ALA A 117 -4.64 -14.06 4.31
C ALA A 117 -3.58 -15.11 4.70
N ARG A 118 -2.31 -14.88 4.31
CA ARG A 118 -1.19 -15.74 4.72
C ARG A 118 -1.02 -15.78 6.23
N HIS A 119 -1.02 -14.61 6.88
CA HIS A 119 -0.87 -14.49 8.33
C HIS A 119 -1.95 -15.26 9.11
N VAL A 120 -3.20 -15.21 8.62
CA VAL A 120 -4.33 -15.96 9.19
C VAL A 120 -4.17 -17.46 8.94
N ALA A 121 -3.82 -17.87 7.72
CA ALA A 121 -3.62 -19.29 7.37
C ALA A 121 -2.50 -19.94 8.20
N GLU A 122 -1.39 -19.25 8.43
CA GLU A 122 -0.27 -19.72 9.27
C GLU A 122 -0.67 -19.94 10.74
N ARG A 123 -1.69 -19.22 11.20
CA ARG A 123 -2.17 -19.25 12.60
C ARG A 123 -3.44 -20.05 12.78
N ASP A 124 -3.98 -20.66 11.72
CA ASP A 124 -5.17 -21.49 11.80
C ASP A 124 -4.79 -22.89 12.32
N PRO A 125 -5.10 -23.23 13.59
CA PRO A 125 -4.79 -24.54 14.13
C PRO A 125 -5.61 -25.65 13.47
N PHE A 126 -6.67 -25.33 12.73
CA PHE A 126 -7.55 -26.28 12.04
C PHE A 126 -7.25 -26.42 10.54
N GLY A 127 -6.43 -25.54 9.97
CA GLY A 127 -6.12 -25.50 8.53
C GLY A 127 -5.24 -26.67 8.04
N ALA A 128 -4.44 -27.27 8.93
CA ALA A 128 -3.57 -28.40 8.60
C ALA A 128 -4.28 -29.77 8.61
N HIS A 129 -5.45 -29.87 9.25
CA HIS A 129 -6.11 -31.16 9.52
C HIS A 129 -7.24 -31.49 8.54
N LEU A 130 -7.67 -30.55 7.73
CA LEU A 130 -8.78 -30.73 6.82
C LEU A 130 -8.32 -30.35 5.42
N GLY A 131 -8.14 -31.34 4.54
CA GLY A 131 -8.07 -31.16 3.08
C GLY A 131 -9.42 -30.67 2.51
N HIS A 132 -9.96 -29.61 3.10
CA HIS A 132 -11.29 -29.09 2.87
C HIS A 132 -11.25 -27.57 2.96
N THR A 133 -11.86 -26.93 1.97
CA THR A 133 -11.99 -25.47 1.84
C THR A 133 -12.37 -24.78 3.15
N PRO A 134 -11.74 -23.65 3.52
CA PRO A 134 -12.01 -22.98 4.79
C PRO A 134 -13.48 -22.63 4.97
N THR A 135 -14.02 -22.84 6.17
CA THR A 135 -15.44 -22.63 6.51
C THR A 135 -15.91 -21.19 6.25
N TRP A 136 -15.00 -20.20 6.33
CA TRP A 136 -15.32 -18.81 5.99
C TRP A 136 -15.63 -18.61 4.50
N CYS A 137 -15.03 -19.39 3.60
CA CYS A 137 -15.40 -19.41 2.17
C CYS A 137 -16.82 -19.97 1.94
N ARG A 138 -17.32 -20.83 2.84
CA ARG A 138 -18.70 -21.34 2.78
C ARG A 138 -19.71 -20.27 3.21
N LEU A 139 -19.38 -19.47 4.22
CA LEU A 139 -20.22 -18.37 4.70
C LEU A 139 -20.38 -17.24 3.67
N VAL A 140 -19.31 -16.87 2.96
CA VAL A 140 -19.38 -15.83 1.91
C VAL A 140 -20.23 -16.28 0.71
N ARG A 141 -20.33 -17.59 0.45
CA ARG A 141 -21.15 -18.15 -0.64
C ARG A 141 -22.66 -18.20 -0.28
N ALA A 142 -22.99 -18.31 1.00
CA ALA A 142 -24.39 -18.29 1.47
C ALA A 142 -25.02 -16.89 1.45
N GLY A 143 -24.21 -15.82 1.43
CA GLY A 143 -24.69 -14.43 1.46
C GLY A 143 -24.97 -13.77 0.09
N ARG A 144 -24.71 -14.43 -1.04
CA ARG A 144 -24.96 -13.87 -2.40
C ARG A 144 -26.06 -14.61 -3.17
N GLY A 145 -27.13 -15.00 -2.49
CA GLY A 145 -28.38 -15.43 -3.13
C GLY A 145 -29.27 -14.24 -3.40
N ARG A 146 -29.23 -13.70 -4.62
CA ARG A 146 -30.17 -12.68 -5.13
C ARG A 146 -31.54 -13.37 -5.31
N PRO A 147 -32.63 -13.00 -4.59
CA PRO A 147 -33.92 -13.63 -4.83
C PRO A 147 -34.54 -13.05 -6.10
N SER A 148 -34.49 -13.82 -7.19
CA SER A 148 -35.36 -13.61 -8.34
C SER A 148 -36.74 -14.20 -8.02
N GLY A 149 -37.60 -13.40 -7.40
CA GLY A 149 -39.01 -13.72 -7.20
C GLY A 149 -39.87 -12.57 -7.72
N ARG A 150 -40.53 -12.77 -8.87
CA ARG A 150 -41.61 -11.89 -9.34
C ARG A 150 -42.75 -11.99 -8.32
N HIS A 151 -42.97 -10.93 -7.55
CA HIS A 151 -44.23 -10.73 -6.83
C HIS A 151 -45.21 -10.01 -7.76
N SER A 152 -46.22 -10.74 -8.24
CA SER A 152 -47.45 -10.14 -8.75
C SER A 152 -48.27 -9.63 -7.56
N PRO A 153 -48.81 -8.40 -7.60
CA PRO A 153 -49.71 -7.92 -6.54
C PRO A 153 -51.06 -8.66 -6.60
N PRO A 154 -51.70 -8.95 -5.46
CA PRO A 154 -53.05 -9.53 -5.45
C PRO A 154 -54.09 -8.51 -5.89
N SER A 155 -54.99 -8.96 -6.76
CA SER A 155 -56.15 -8.23 -7.28
C SER A 155 -57.12 -7.85 -6.18
N THR A 156 -57.38 -6.56 -6.00
CA THR A 156 -58.46 -6.04 -5.14
C THR A 156 -59.82 -6.29 -5.81
N PRO A 157 -60.83 -6.87 -5.14
CA PRO A 157 -62.18 -6.89 -5.67
C PRO A 157 -62.85 -5.53 -5.50
N ASP A 158 -63.48 -5.03 -6.56
CA ASP A 158 -64.40 -3.89 -6.58
C ASP A 158 -65.73 -4.27 -5.92
N PRO A 159 -66.25 -3.50 -4.94
CA PRO A 159 -67.65 -3.54 -4.58
C PRO A 159 -68.31 -2.19 -4.82
N ARG A 160 -68.88 -2.00 -6.02
CA ARG A 160 -70.02 -1.09 -6.18
C ARG A 160 -71.24 -1.71 -5.49
N GLY A 161 -71.61 -1.16 -4.35
CA GLY A 161 -72.85 -1.49 -3.63
C GLY A 161 -73.42 -0.24 -2.97
N THR A 162 -74.46 0.30 -3.59
CA THR A 162 -75.31 1.41 -3.15
C THR A 162 -75.96 1.20 -1.78
N ALA A 163 -76.11 2.25 -0.95
CA ALA A 163 -77.36 2.63 -0.28
C ALA A 163 -77.20 3.83 0.69
N ARG A 164 -78.34 4.48 0.94
CA ARG A 164 -78.63 5.81 1.50
C ARG A 164 -78.63 5.88 3.04
N TYR A 165 -78.97 7.11 3.51
CA TYR A 165 -79.34 7.62 4.85
C TYR A 165 -78.16 8.29 5.58
N GLY A 166 -78.21 9.51 6.10
CA GLY A 166 -79.28 10.49 6.30
C GLY A 166 -78.95 11.34 7.54
N GLY A 167 -78.81 12.66 7.40
CA GLY A 167 -79.20 13.66 8.41
C GLY A 167 -78.37 13.94 9.68
N ARG A 168 -77.99 15.24 9.79
CA ARG A 168 -77.91 16.12 10.99
C ARG A 168 -76.64 16.09 11.89
N PRO A 169 -76.38 17.18 12.66
CA PRO A 169 -76.36 18.60 12.27
C PRO A 169 -75.18 19.38 12.90
N ARG A 170 -74.89 20.58 12.40
CA ARG A 170 -74.81 21.83 13.17
C ARG A 170 -75.10 23.00 12.24
#